data_AF-A0A0W0TKR8-F1
#
_entry.id   AF-A0A0W0TKR8-F1
#
_cell.length_a   1.000
_cell.length_b   1.000
_cell.length_c   1.000
_cell.angle_alpha   90.00
_cell.angle_beta   90.00
_cell.angle_gamma   90.00
#
_symmetry.space_group_name_H-M   'P 1'
#
loop_
_entity.id
_entity.type
_entity.pdbx_description
1 polymer ?
#
loop_
_entity_poly.entity_id
_entity_poly.type
_entity_poly.pdbx_seq_one_letter_code
_entity_poly.pdbx_strand_id
1 'polypeptide(L)'
;MKSKTDNSVGFVTSGGDTYTCVTLSHYEENRKNIEFCQQFVPTRGAEFDSIYQYTLDSKEMSKTVAEFMSNPPVKKATEPLKNAEDLKKTSFIIGEAHQHTSSKRFLIQNMKMLKQEGFEILFMEHFFYDTDQNDLDKFFQTLDAPLSTTLQARLKEMERHQFMSTNEELKKYSFTDILYAAREAGIRVVGIDVSTTYKAQKIGLENEQLDDKRQKYMNYTAHEIIKREAGSDKKWCALMGNTHVHSFNNVPGVAELTGARSIQIFDTGKLCKTSGMNLNSSYLVGDVELKGDLVITQNPKESTHKILFQKEHEESIKIQTYLSGLKNSFKKQHWKDFFNENPEDLKHKRMDSPKYKAIRDLKEKIEVAKDMKTLDEVQEYLREPIANVIKASKEQQVHDFILFKKAFRSSQVADNLEEFLKKTPKP
;
A
#
# COMPACT_ATOMS: atom_id res chain seq x y z
N MET A 1 33.89 6.67 6.84
CA MET A 1 33.33 7.59 7.84
C MET A 1 31.84 7.33 7.89
N LYS A 2 31.30 6.81 9.00
CA LYS A 2 29.83 6.75 9.20
C LYS A 2 29.34 8.20 9.23
N SER A 3 28.40 8.59 8.38
CA SER A 3 27.88 9.95 8.41
C SER A 3 27.26 10.19 9.79
N LYS A 4 27.42 11.41 10.32
CA LYS A 4 26.81 11.86 11.59
C LYS A 4 25.27 11.97 11.51
N THR A 5 24.62 11.23 10.60
CA THR A 5 23.20 11.35 10.23
C THR A 5 22.41 10.07 10.50
N ASP A 6 22.99 9.07 11.17
CA ASP A 6 22.35 7.76 11.38
C ASP A 6 21.47 7.74 12.65
N ASN A 7 20.15 7.62 12.46
CA ASN A 7 19.09 7.41 13.45
C ASN A 7 19.24 6.10 14.25
N SER A 8 20.35 5.93 14.98
CA SER A 8 20.56 4.73 15.78
C SER A 8 19.65 4.73 17.02
N VAL A 9 18.75 3.74 17.06
CA VAL A 9 17.96 3.40 18.25
C VAL A 9 18.64 2.21 18.92
N GLY A 10 19.11 2.43 20.14
CA GLY A 10 19.67 1.40 21.02
C GLY A 10 18.64 0.90 22.02
N PHE A 11 18.77 -0.36 22.42
CA PHE A 11 17.94 -0.95 23.47
C PHE A 11 18.81 -1.52 24.58
N VAL A 12 18.45 -1.23 25.83
CA VAL A 12 19.14 -1.74 27.02
C VAL A 12 18.10 -2.41 27.92
N THR A 13 18.38 -3.65 28.34
CA THR A 13 17.58 -4.32 29.37
C THR A 13 17.94 -3.74 30.73
N SER A 14 16.94 -3.29 31.49
CA SER A 14 17.17 -2.67 32.81
C SER A 14 16.88 -3.61 33.98
N GLY A 15 16.73 -4.91 33.70
CA GLY A 15 16.34 -5.96 34.66
C GLY A 15 14.82 -6.13 34.78
N GLY A 16 14.36 -7.38 34.92
CA GLY A 16 12.93 -7.72 34.89
C GLY A 16 12.28 -7.44 33.53
N ASP A 17 10.99 -7.10 33.53
CA ASP A 17 10.20 -6.78 32.31
C ASP A 17 10.36 -5.31 31.86
N THR A 18 11.44 -4.64 32.30
CA THR A 18 11.66 -3.20 32.14
C THR A 18 12.70 -2.94 31.04
N TYR A 19 12.32 -2.15 30.04
CA TYR A 19 13.12 -1.93 28.82
C TYR A 19 13.40 -0.46 28.61
N THR A 20 14.66 -0.14 28.33
CA THR A 20 15.15 1.20 28.04
C THR A 20 15.36 1.35 26.55
N CYS A 21 14.69 2.33 25.95
CA CYS A 21 14.98 2.82 24.62
C CYS A 21 15.97 3.99 24.73
N VAL A 22 17.00 3.97 23.89
CA VAL A 22 18.03 5.00 23.79
C VAL A 22 18.01 5.53 22.37
N THR A 23 17.55 6.76 22.17
CA THR A 23 17.51 7.42 20.86
C THR A 23 18.73 8.32 20.72
N LEU A 24 19.72 7.89 19.93
CA LEU A 24 21.04 8.54 19.88
C LEU A 24 21.13 9.74 18.94
N SER A 25 20.18 9.91 18.02
CA SER A 25 20.12 11.04 17.10
C SER A 25 18.68 11.32 16.68
N HIS A 26 18.38 12.61 16.51
CA HIS A 26 17.08 13.13 16.05
C HIS A 26 15.87 12.77 16.93
N TYR A 27 16.09 12.53 18.23
CA TYR A 27 14.96 12.44 19.17
C TYR A 27 14.09 13.70 19.11
N GLU A 28 14.69 14.87 18.85
CA GLU A 28 14.02 16.14 18.63
C GLU A 28 13.00 16.10 17.48
N GLU A 29 13.36 15.46 16.36
CA GLU A 29 12.44 15.34 15.23
C GLU A 29 11.28 14.39 15.55
N ASN A 30 11.52 13.40 16.42
CA ASN A 30 10.52 12.47 16.90
C ASN A 30 9.85 12.92 18.21
N ARG A 31 10.21 14.08 18.79
CA ARG A 31 9.79 14.49 20.14
C ARG A 31 8.27 14.46 20.30
N LYS A 32 7.54 14.97 19.30
CA LYS A 32 6.06 14.96 19.29
C LYS A 32 5.45 13.57 19.28
N ASN A 33 6.12 12.58 18.69
CA ASN A 33 5.66 11.20 18.66
C ASN A 33 6.00 10.48 19.97
N ILE A 34 7.20 10.73 20.51
CA ILE A 34 7.63 10.24 21.82
C ILE A 34 6.69 10.76 22.92
N GLU A 35 6.47 12.07 22.98
CA GLU A 35 5.57 12.73 23.96
C GLU A 35 4.13 12.22 23.83
N PHE A 36 3.67 11.93 22.61
CA PHE A 36 2.37 11.30 22.41
C PHE A 36 2.30 9.89 22.98
N CYS A 37 3.27 9.04 22.65
CA CYS A 37 3.34 7.69 23.18
C CYS A 37 3.40 7.70 24.71
N GLN A 38 4.09 8.67 25.30
CA GLN A 38 4.17 8.86 26.76
C GLN A 38 2.84 9.14 27.46
N GLN A 39 1.81 9.55 26.74
CA GLN A 39 0.47 9.77 27.31
C GLN A 39 -0.23 8.45 27.67
N PHE A 40 0.14 7.35 27.01
CA PHE A 40 -0.49 6.04 27.21
C PHE A 40 0.50 4.90 27.48
N VAL A 41 1.79 5.12 27.23
CA VAL A 41 2.89 4.21 27.59
C VAL A 41 3.71 4.89 28.70
N PRO A 42 3.60 4.42 29.96
CA PRO A 42 4.30 5.06 31.06
C PRO A 42 5.81 4.81 30.91
N THR A 43 6.53 5.86 30.53
CA THR A 43 7.99 5.81 30.44
C THR A 43 8.61 6.93 31.26
N ARG A 44 9.78 6.66 31.83
CA ARG A 44 10.59 7.64 32.57
C ARG A 44 11.78 7.98 31.70
N GLY A 45 11.82 9.21 31.21
CA GLY A 45 12.84 9.69 30.29
C GLY A 45 13.80 10.70 30.91
N ALA A 46 15.01 10.75 30.39
CA ALA A 46 16.00 11.78 30.65
C ALA A 46 16.76 12.11 29.36
N GLU A 47 17.03 13.39 29.18
CA GLU A 47 17.85 13.90 28.08
C GLU A 47 19.32 13.97 28.52
N PHE A 48 20.22 13.49 27.65
CA PHE A 48 21.66 13.49 27.86
C PHE A 48 22.36 13.94 26.57
N ASP A 49 22.86 15.17 26.55
CA ASP A 49 23.50 15.79 25.37
C ASP A 49 22.62 15.72 24.10
N SER A 50 22.89 14.76 23.19
CA SER A 50 22.15 14.55 21.94
C SER A 50 21.25 13.31 21.97
N ILE A 51 21.11 12.69 23.14
CA ILE A 51 20.47 11.39 23.33
C ILE A 51 19.24 11.59 24.22
N TYR A 52 18.12 10.98 23.84
CA TYR A 52 16.99 10.82 24.73
C TYR A 52 16.87 9.36 25.13
N GLN A 53 16.96 9.10 26.43
CA GLN A 53 16.83 7.77 27.00
C GLN A 53 15.54 7.70 27.80
N TYR A 54 14.70 6.70 27.52
CA TYR A 54 13.45 6.50 28.26
C TYR A 54 13.17 5.03 28.51
N THR A 55 12.69 4.74 29.71
CA THR A 55 12.51 3.40 30.24
C THR A 55 11.04 3.12 30.53
N LEU A 56 10.53 1.98 30.07
CA LEU A 56 9.16 1.53 30.34
C LEU A 56 8.98 1.22 31.82
N ASP A 57 7.98 1.83 32.46
CA ASP A 57 7.44 1.34 33.73
C ASP A 57 6.51 0.15 33.44
N SER A 58 7.09 -1.05 33.44
CA SER A 58 6.38 -2.28 33.04
C SER A 58 5.22 -2.65 33.95
N LYS A 59 5.30 -2.24 35.24
CA LYS A 59 4.24 -2.46 36.22
C LYS A 59 3.07 -1.54 35.96
N GLU A 60 3.33 -0.24 35.78
CA GLU A 60 2.28 0.72 35.46
C GLU A 60 1.65 0.39 34.10
N MET A 61 2.45 0.02 33.10
CA MET A 61 1.92 -0.41 31.79
C MET A 61 0.98 -1.62 31.93
N SER A 62 1.37 -2.63 32.72
CA SER A 62 0.54 -3.81 32.96
C SER A 62 -0.80 -3.42 33.58
N LYS A 63 -0.79 -2.46 34.51
CA LYS A 63 -2.00 -1.96 35.18
C LYS A 63 -2.88 -1.17 34.21
N THR A 64 -2.32 -0.21 33.47
CA THR A 64 -3.05 0.57 32.45
C THR A 64 -3.73 -0.33 31.43
N VAL A 65 -3.01 -1.33 30.92
CA VAL A 65 -3.56 -2.25 29.93
C VAL A 65 -4.61 -3.17 30.55
N ALA A 66 -4.43 -3.65 31.79
CA ALA A 66 -5.45 -4.45 32.47
C ALA A 66 -6.75 -3.65 32.68
N GLU A 67 -6.64 -2.38 33.07
CA GLU A 67 -7.79 -1.47 33.21
C GLU A 67 -8.49 -1.27 31.87
N PHE A 68 -7.75 -0.97 30.80
CA PHE A 68 -8.31 -0.84 29.44
C PHE A 68 -9.03 -2.13 28.98
N MET A 69 -8.39 -3.29 29.18
CA MET A 69 -8.94 -4.58 28.75
C MET A 69 -10.12 -5.06 29.61
N SER A 70 -10.33 -4.49 30.80
CA SER A 70 -11.50 -4.79 31.63
C SER A 70 -12.80 -4.21 31.06
N ASN A 71 -12.70 -3.11 30.31
CA ASN A 71 -13.84 -2.49 29.62
C ASN A 71 -13.37 -1.87 28.28
N PRO A 72 -12.98 -2.71 27.31
CA PRO A 72 -12.41 -2.23 26.06
C PRO A 72 -13.51 -1.57 25.21
N PRO A 73 -13.19 -0.51 24.44
CA PRO A 73 -14.14 0.17 23.56
C PRO A 73 -14.42 -0.70 22.32
N VAL A 74 -15.03 -1.86 22.51
CA VAL A 74 -15.34 -2.81 21.43
C VAL A 74 -16.43 -2.22 20.55
N LYS A 75 -16.06 -1.93 19.31
CA LYS A 75 -16.99 -1.50 18.26
C LYS A 75 -17.37 -2.73 17.45
N LYS A 76 -18.64 -3.14 17.56
CA LYS A 76 -19.17 -4.18 16.66
C LYS A 76 -19.30 -3.59 15.26
N ALA A 77 -18.81 -4.33 14.26
CA ALA A 77 -19.11 -4.02 12.88
C ALA A 77 -20.64 -4.12 12.66
N THR A 78 -21.19 -3.16 11.93
CA THR A 78 -22.64 -2.91 11.90
C THR A 78 -23.46 -4.03 11.24
N GLU A 79 -22.85 -4.89 10.40
CA GLU A 79 -23.49 -6.05 9.74
C GLU A 79 -22.42 -7.08 9.29
N PRO A 80 -22.73 -8.38 9.11
CA PRO A 80 -21.80 -9.33 8.49
C PRO A 80 -21.45 -8.96 7.03
N LEU A 81 -20.24 -9.28 6.57
CA LEU A 81 -19.88 -9.13 5.15
C LEU A 81 -20.76 -10.04 4.29
N LYS A 82 -21.30 -9.51 3.18
CA LYS A 82 -22.09 -10.29 2.20
C LYS A 82 -21.23 -10.80 1.06
N ASN A 83 -20.16 -10.07 0.73
CA ASN A 83 -19.14 -10.47 -0.23
C ASN A 83 -17.80 -9.78 0.12
N ALA A 84 -16.71 -10.17 -0.55
CA ALA A 84 -15.40 -9.58 -0.31
C ALA A 84 -15.33 -8.08 -0.69
N GLU A 85 -16.03 -7.65 -1.75
CA GLU A 85 -16.03 -6.24 -2.20
C GLU A 85 -16.58 -5.28 -1.13
N ASP A 86 -17.42 -5.75 -0.21
CA ASP A 86 -17.93 -4.97 0.93
C ASP A 86 -16.80 -4.41 1.81
N LEU A 87 -15.61 -5.01 1.81
CA LEU A 87 -14.43 -4.50 2.51
C LEU A 87 -14.01 -3.11 2.03
N LYS A 88 -14.32 -2.73 0.78
CA LYS A 88 -14.00 -1.38 0.27
C LYS A 88 -14.78 -0.29 1.00
N LYS A 89 -15.88 -0.62 1.70
CA LYS A 89 -16.78 0.34 2.34
C LYS A 89 -16.26 0.87 3.67
N THR A 90 -15.35 0.15 4.32
CA THR A 90 -14.87 0.47 5.67
C THR A 90 -13.37 0.24 5.78
N SER A 91 -12.74 0.76 6.83
CA SER A 91 -11.37 0.38 7.16
C SER A 91 -11.26 -1.11 7.46
N PHE A 92 -10.10 -1.71 7.17
CA PHE A 92 -9.87 -3.13 7.37
C PHE A 92 -8.41 -3.43 7.75
N ILE A 93 -8.18 -4.58 8.35
CA ILE A 93 -6.89 -5.04 8.85
C ILE A 93 -6.56 -6.37 8.17
N ILE A 94 -5.36 -6.47 7.64
CA ILE A 94 -4.83 -7.68 6.99
C ILE A 94 -3.91 -8.39 7.97
N GLY A 95 -4.25 -9.65 8.25
CA GLY A 95 -3.43 -10.60 8.95
C GLY A 95 -2.27 -11.09 8.09
N GLU A 96 -1.09 -11.02 8.69
CA GLU A 96 0.16 -11.42 8.12
C GLU A 96 0.78 -12.58 8.91
N ALA A 97 1.37 -13.52 8.19
CA ALA A 97 2.38 -14.42 8.73
C ALA A 97 3.68 -14.17 7.96
N HIS A 98 4.78 -13.90 8.66
CA HIS A 98 6.04 -13.45 8.07
C HIS A 98 6.55 -14.30 6.90
N GLN A 99 6.34 -15.61 6.98
CA GLN A 99 6.73 -16.58 5.94
C GLN A 99 5.82 -16.61 4.71
N HIS A 100 4.63 -16.01 4.76
CA HIS A 100 3.66 -15.99 3.65
C HIS A 100 3.86 -14.77 2.74
N THR A 101 3.60 -14.93 1.46
CA THR A 101 3.75 -13.87 0.44
C THR A 101 2.44 -13.18 0.12
N SER A 102 1.29 -13.85 0.25
CA SER A 102 0.02 -13.40 -0.33
C SER A 102 -0.54 -12.12 0.27
N SER A 103 -0.40 -11.90 1.58
CA SER A 103 -0.83 -10.68 2.27
C SER A 103 -0.04 -9.45 1.79
N LYS A 104 1.28 -9.58 1.69
CA LYS A 104 2.18 -8.54 1.16
C LYS A 104 1.89 -8.25 -0.31
N ARG A 105 1.76 -9.32 -1.11
CA ARG A 105 1.38 -9.22 -2.52
C ARG A 105 0.03 -8.53 -2.72
N PHE A 106 -0.95 -8.80 -1.86
CA PHE A 106 -2.25 -8.14 -1.90
C PHE A 106 -2.12 -6.63 -1.77
N LEU A 107 -1.35 -6.14 -0.80
CA LEU A 107 -1.12 -4.69 -0.66
C LEU A 107 -0.39 -4.13 -1.88
N ILE A 108 0.72 -4.75 -2.28
CA ILE A 108 1.57 -4.23 -3.37
C ILE A 108 0.80 -4.13 -4.69
N GLN A 109 0.06 -5.18 -5.05
CA GLN A 109 -0.68 -5.18 -6.31
C GLN A 109 -1.88 -4.22 -6.27
N ASN A 110 -2.54 -4.06 -5.13
CA ASN A 110 -3.79 -3.32 -5.06
C ASN A 110 -3.66 -1.89 -4.49
N MET A 111 -2.46 -1.43 -4.14
CA MET A 111 -2.25 -0.16 -3.44
C MET A 111 -2.87 1.05 -4.17
N LYS A 112 -2.68 1.16 -5.48
CA LYS A 112 -3.26 2.24 -6.29
C LYS A 112 -4.79 2.20 -6.31
N MET A 113 -5.37 1.00 -6.37
CA MET A 113 -6.84 0.85 -6.37
C MET A 113 -7.42 1.09 -4.98
N LEU A 114 -6.70 0.73 -3.91
CA LEU A 114 -7.03 1.14 -2.55
C LEU A 114 -7.06 2.66 -2.42
N LYS A 115 -6.07 3.36 -2.99
CA LYS A 115 -6.07 4.84 -3.02
C LYS A 115 -7.28 5.39 -3.77
N GLN A 116 -7.62 4.83 -4.93
CA GLN A 116 -8.79 5.23 -5.73
C GLN A 116 -10.12 4.98 -5.00
N GLU A 117 -10.17 3.96 -4.14
CA GLU A 117 -11.27 3.72 -3.23
C GLU A 117 -11.27 4.67 -2.02
N GLY A 118 -10.27 5.55 -1.84
CA GLY A 118 -10.21 6.54 -0.76
C GLY A 118 -9.51 6.03 0.51
N PHE A 119 -8.72 4.96 0.42
CA PHE A 119 -7.82 4.57 1.49
C PHE A 119 -6.60 5.48 1.50
N GLU A 120 -6.37 6.17 2.62
CA GLU A 120 -5.36 7.23 2.74
C GLU A 120 -4.16 6.84 3.59
N ILE A 121 -4.34 5.87 4.49
CA ILE A 121 -3.33 5.45 5.47
C ILE A 121 -3.20 3.92 5.46
N LEU A 122 -1.95 3.46 5.50
CA LEU A 122 -1.58 2.07 5.76
C LEU A 122 -0.86 2.00 7.11
N PHE A 123 -1.50 1.41 8.10
CA PHE A 123 -0.89 1.13 9.41
C PHE A 123 -0.07 -0.16 9.37
N MET A 124 1.12 -0.20 9.96
CA MET A 124 2.01 -1.37 9.88
C MET A 124 2.65 -1.72 11.21
N GLU A 125 2.48 -2.99 11.63
CA GLU A 125 3.23 -3.58 12.73
C GLU A 125 4.74 -3.57 12.44
N HIS A 126 5.56 -3.62 13.50
CA HIS A 126 7.02 -3.57 13.54
C HIS A 126 7.65 -2.19 13.29
N PHE A 127 6.96 -1.28 12.61
CA PHE A 127 7.36 0.12 12.59
C PHE A 127 6.95 0.82 13.88
N PHE A 128 7.90 1.54 14.45
CA PHE A 128 7.75 2.18 15.76
C PHE A 128 7.26 3.61 15.57
N TYR A 129 6.09 3.94 16.10
CA TYR A 129 5.52 5.28 15.98
C TYR A 129 6.40 6.33 16.67
N ASP A 130 6.99 5.99 17.82
CA ASP A 130 7.85 6.85 18.61
C ASP A 130 9.23 7.10 17.98
N THR A 131 9.82 6.14 17.26
CA THR A 131 11.20 6.28 16.73
C THR A 131 11.34 6.30 15.21
N ASP A 132 10.40 5.69 14.48
CA ASP A 132 10.51 5.51 13.03
C ASP A 132 9.60 6.46 12.24
N GLN A 133 8.54 7.03 12.86
CA GLN A 133 7.49 7.72 12.11
C GLN A 133 7.97 8.97 11.37
N ASN A 134 8.91 9.74 11.93
CA ASN A 134 9.46 10.90 11.23
C ASN A 134 10.29 10.48 9.99
N ASP A 135 11.01 9.36 10.06
CA ASP A 135 11.75 8.84 8.90
C ASP A 135 10.79 8.28 7.84
N LEU A 136 9.71 7.63 8.26
CA LEU A 136 8.63 7.24 7.35
C LEU A 136 8.06 8.50 6.69
N ASP A 137 7.63 9.50 7.44
CA ASP A 137 7.03 10.71 6.89
C ASP A 137 7.99 11.40 5.89
N LYS A 138 9.30 11.47 6.17
CA LYS A 138 10.33 11.96 5.24
C LYS A 138 10.43 11.12 3.96
N PHE A 139 10.46 9.79 4.07
CA PHE A 139 10.53 8.89 2.92
C PHE A 139 9.33 9.06 1.97
N PHE A 140 8.16 9.42 2.50
CA PHE A 140 6.93 9.64 1.74
C PHE A 140 6.77 11.07 1.20
N GLN A 141 7.67 12.02 1.51
CA GLN A 141 7.60 13.40 1.00
C GLN A 141 7.82 13.48 -0.52
N THR A 142 8.74 12.68 -1.05
CA THR A 142 9.07 12.67 -2.49
C THR A 142 9.34 11.26 -2.98
N LEU A 143 9.17 11.02 -4.29
CA LEU A 143 9.42 9.72 -4.91
C LEU A 143 10.91 9.33 -4.94
N ASP A 144 11.81 10.30 -4.83
CA ASP A 144 13.26 10.12 -4.84
C ASP A 144 13.91 10.11 -3.44
N ALA A 145 13.12 10.33 -2.37
CA ALA A 145 13.62 10.27 -1.00
C ALA A 145 14.20 8.87 -0.70
N PRO A 146 15.44 8.77 -0.19
CA PRO A 146 16.02 7.49 0.18
C PRO A 146 15.43 6.98 1.50
N LEU A 147 15.38 5.65 1.68
CA LEU A 147 15.13 5.07 3.00
C LEU A 147 16.27 5.46 3.95
N SER A 148 15.94 5.90 5.17
CA SER A 148 16.95 6.13 6.20
C SER A 148 17.65 4.81 6.57
N THR A 149 18.87 4.89 7.11
CA THR A 149 19.62 3.71 7.56
C THR A 149 18.86 2.91 8.62
N THR A 150 18.06 3.58 9.44
CA THR A 150 17.21 2.98 10.47
C THR A 150 16.04 2.22 9.87
N LEU A 151 15.34 2.80 8.90
CA LEU A 151 14.28 2.08 8.19
C LEU A 151 14.85 0.89 7.41
N GLN A 152 16.02 1.03 6.78
CA GLN A 152 16.69 -0.09 6.11
C GLN A 152 17.03 -1.23 7.10
N ALA A 153 17.54 -0.90 8.28
CA ALA A 153 17.85 -1.90 9.31
C ALA A 153 16.56 -2.59 9.82
N ARG A 154 15.48 -1.82 10.00
CA ARG A 154 14.15 -2.33 10.39
C ARG A 154 13.60 -3.31 9.37
N LEU A 155 13.55 -2.90 8.11
CA LEU A 155 13.06 -3.73 7.00
C LEU A 155 13.87 -5.03 6.89
N LYS A 156 15.20 -4.94 7.03
CA LYS A 156 16.08 -6.13 7.03
C LYS A 156 15.75 -7.10 8.18
N GLU A 157 15.36 -6.62 9.35
CA GLU A 157 14.91 -7.46 10.47
C GLU A 157 13.57 -8.13 10.15
N MET A 158 12.60 -7.38 9.63
CA MET A 158 11.27 -7.89 9.24
C MET A 158 11.36 -8.93 8.11
N GLU A 159 12.32 -8.76 7.20
CA GLU A 159 12.50 -9.60 6.01
C GLU A 159 13.47 -10.76 6.23
N ARG A 160 13.95 -10.99 7.45
CA ARG A 160 14.95 -12.01 7.77
C ARG A 160 14.60 -13.40 7.22
N HIS A 161 13.32 -13.79 7.30
CA HIS A 161 12.83 -15.08 6.78
C HIS A 161 12.91 -15.19 5.26
N GLN A 162 12.76 -14.08 4.53
CA GLN A 162 12.88 -14.04 3.07
C GLN A 162 14.35 -14.19 2.63
N PHE A 163 15.30 -13.62 3.37
CA PHE A 163 16.74 -13.78 3.08
C PHE A 163 17.24 -15.22 3.26
N MET A 164 16.58 -16.02 4.10
CA MET A 164 16.88 -17.44 4.30
C MET A 164 16.26 -18.35 3.24
N SER A 165 15.37 -17.82 2.40
CA SER A 165 14.72 -18.56 1.32
C SER A 165 15.57 -18.59 0.06
N THR A 166 15.74 -19.79 -0.51
CA THR A 166 16.41 -20.00 -1.80
C THR A 166 15.48 -19.75 -3.00
N ASN A 167 14.19 -19.49 -2.76
CA ASN A 167 13.20 -19.28 -3.82
C ASN A 167 13.12 -17.80 -4.20
N GLU A 168 13.61 -17.45 -5.39
CA GLU A 168 13.61 -16.07 -5.89
C GLU A 168 12.20 -15.47 -6.06
N GLU A 169 11.17 -16.29 -6.29
CA GLU A 169 9.78 -15.80 -6.32
C GLU A 169 9.28 -15.39 -4.92
N LEU A 170 9.81 -16.00 -3.85
CA LEU A 170 9.49 -15.61 -2.46
C LEU A 170 10.27 -14.36 -2.01
N LYS A 171 11.28 -13.92 -2.77
CA LYS A 171 11.96 -12.64 -2.56
C LYS A 171 11.19 -11.46 -3.15
N LYS A 172 10.20 -11.74 -4.02
CA LYS A 172 9.26 -10.74 -4.53
C LYS A 172 8.19 -10.52 -3.46
N TYR A 173 7.75 -9.28 -3.28
CA TYR A 173 6.74 -8.88 -2.29
C TYR A 173 7.26 -8.92 -0.84
N SER A 174 8.24 -8.08 -0.60
CA SER A 174 8.85 -7.77 0.69
C SER A 174 8.11 -6.63 1.43
N PHE A 175 8.50 -6.35 2.67
CA PHE A 175 7.99 -5.18 3.39
C PHE A 175 8.52 -3.87 2.77
N THR A 176 9.71 -3.91 2.20
CA THR A 176 10.32 -2.85 1.41
C THR A 176 9.45 -2.52 0.19
N ASP A 177 9.00 -3.55 -0.55
CA ASP A 177 8.11 -3.37 -1.70
C ASP A 177 6.76 -2.75 -1.31
N ILE A 178 6.25 -3.05 -0.11
CA ILE A 178 5.03 -2.39 0.41
C ILE A 178 5.25 -0.89 0.58
N LEU A 179 6.37 -0.47 1.17
CA LEU A 179 6.66 0.97 1.35
C LEU A 179 6.74 1.70 0.01
N TYR A 180 7.41 1.11 -0.98
CA TYR A 180 7.48 1.70 -2.32
C TYR A 180 6.11 1.76 -2.99
N ALA A 181 5.33 0.67 -2.94
CA ALA A 181 3.98 0.65 -3.51
C ALA A 181 3.06 1.69 -2.85
N ALA A 182 3.13 1.83 -1.51
CA ALA A 182 2.38 2.82 -0.75
C ALA A 182 2.77 4.25 -1.19
N ARG A 183 4.07 4.51 -1.32
CA ARG A 183 4.57 5.82 -1.73
C ARG A 183 4.16 6.18 -3.15
N GLU A 184 4.29 5.25 -4.09
CA GLU A 184 3.83 5.43 -5.47
C GLU A 184 2.33 5.67 -5.58
N ALA A 185 1.54 5.06 -4.70
CA ALA A 185 0.10 5.27 -4.63
C ALA A 185 -0.31 6.52 -3.85
N GLY A 186 0.61 7.17 -3.13
CA GLY A 186 0.28 8.30 -2.25
C GLY A 186 -0.54 7.89 -1.02
N ILE A 187 -0.31 6.69 -0.49
CA ILE A 187 -0.87 6.21 0.79
C ILE A 187 0.21 6.38 1.86
N ARG A 188 -0.08 7.13 2.93
CA ARG A 188 0.87 7.35 4.03
C ARG A 188 1.01 6.08 4.86
N VAL A 189 2.24 5.68 5.17
CA VAL A 189 2.49 4.58 6.11
C VAL A 189 2.68 5.11 7.53
N VAL A 190 2.02 4.46 8.49
CA VAL A 190 2.11 4.79 9.92
C VAL A 190 2.47 3.55 10.73
N GLY A 191 3.50 3.64 11.57
CA GLY A 191 3.85 2.59 12.52
C GLY A 191 2.85 2.49 13.66
N ILE A 192 2.54 1.28 14.12
CA ILE A 192 1.58 1.04 15.22
C ILE A 192 2.18 0.35 16.44
N ASP A 193 3.49 0.10 16.41
CA ASP A 193 4.24 -0.34 17.58
C ASP A 193 4.86 0.85 18.33
N VAL A 194 5.14 0.64 19.62
CA VAL A 194 5.95 1.57 20.43
C VAL A 194 7.21 0.84 20.84
N SER A 195 8.36 1.49 20.68
CA SER A 195 9.67 0.84 20.76
C SER A 195 9.90 0.08 22.08
N THR A 196 9.50 0.68 23.20
CA THR A 196 9.69 0.10 24.53
C THR A 196 8.76 -1.06 24.84
N THR A 197 7.48 -0.98 24.46
CA THR A 197 6.50 -2.07 24.66
C THR A 197 6.78 -3.22 23.72
N TYR A 198 7.25 -2.94 22.50
CA TYR A 198 7.67 -3.96 21.55
C TYR A 198 8.85 -4.78 22.10
N LYS A 199 9.83 -4.14 22.73
CA LYS A 199 10.94 -4.88 23.34
C LYS A 199 10.56 -5.56 24.66
N ALA A 200 9.48 -5.13 25.31
CA ALA A 200 8.98 -5.71 26.56
C ALA A 200 8.35 -7.10 26.46
N GLN A 201 8.26 -7.64 25.25
CA GLN A 201 7.72 -8.96 24.99
C GLN A 201 8.60 -10.07 25.56
N LYS A 202 7.98 -11.15 26.01
CA LYS A 202 8.69 -12.37 26.40
C LYS A 202 8.67 -13.37 25.26
N ILE A 203 9.81 -13.46 24.58
CA ILE A 203 9.98 -14.35 23.43
C ILE A 203 10.87 -15.53 23.83
N GLY A 204 10.36 -16.74 23.62
CA GLY A 204 11.03 -18.00 23.86
C GLY A 204 11.89 -18.45 22.68
N LEU A 205 12.29 -19.73 22.70
CA LEU A 205 12.93 -20.34 21.54
C LEU A 205 11.97 -20.33 20.35
N GLU A 206 12.52 -20.26 19.13
CA GLU A 206 11.74 -20.27 17.87
C GLU A 206 10.73 -19.12 17.70
N ASN A 207 10.93 -18.00 18.42
CA ASN A 207 10.04 -16.83 18.43
C ASN A 207 8.65 -17.08 19.05
N GLU A 208 8.51 -18.08 19.93
CA GLU A 208 7.28 -18.31 20.69
C GLU A 208 6.99 -17.16 21.67
N GLN A 209 5.75 -16.67 21.70
CA GLN A 209 5.33 -15.72 22.74
C GLN A 209 5.02 -16.48 24.03
N LEU A 210 5.80 -16.20 25.09
CA LEU A 210 5.73 -16.91 26.36
C LEU A 210 4.60 -16.42 27.28
N ASP A 211 4.01 -15.26 26.96
CA ASP A 211 2.85 -14.70 27.63
C ASP A 211 1.97 -13.91 26.66
N ASP A 212 0.83 -13.39 27.15
CA ASP A 212 -0.10 -12.60 26.34
C ASP A 212 0.19 -11.09 26.38
N LYS A 213 1.34 -10.67 26.95
CA LYS A 213 1.66 -9.25 27.09
C LYS A 213 1.82 -8.58 25.74
N ARG A 214 2.44 -9.25 24.76
CA ARG A 214 2.55 -8.73 23.39
C ARG A 214 1.17 -8.39 22.86
N GLN A 215 0.25 -9.36 22.89
CA GLN A 215 -1.11 -9.20 22.36
C GLN A 215 -1.81 -8.02 23.02
N LYS A 216 -1.79 -7.94 24.35
CA LYS A 216 -2.48 -6.88 25.07
C LYS A 216 -1.83 -5.51 24.89
N TYR A 217 -0.50 -5.41 24.99
CA TYR A 217 0.21 -4.14 24.89
C TYR A 217 0.09 -3.57 23.48
N MET A 218 0.35 -4.37 22.45
CA MET A 218 0.27 -3.92 21.06
C MET A 218 -1.15 -3.51 20.69
N ASN A 219 -2.16 -4.33 21.00
CA ASN A 219 -3.53 -4.01 20.61
C ASN A 219 -3.99 -2.69 21.24
N TYR A 220 -3.59 -2.44 22.49
CA TYR A 220 -3.83 -1.17 23.16
C TYR A 220 -3.06 0.00 22.52
N THR A 221 -1.75 -0.13 22.29
CA THR A 221 -0.97 0.97 21.70
C THR A 221 -1.39 1.27 20.26
N ALA A 222 -1.66 0.24 19.47
CA ALA A 222 -2.17 0.38 18.11
C ALA A 222 -3.53 1.07 18.09
N HIS A 223 -4.44 0.76 19.05
CA HIS A 223 -5.71 1.47 19.19
C HIS A 223 -5.51 2.97 19.38
N GLU A 224 -4.65 3.40 20.31
CA GLU A 224 -4.41 4.82 20.58
C GLU A 224 -3.74 5.54 19.39
N ILE A 225 -2.78 4.88 18.72
CA ILE A 225 -2.12 5.43 17.53
C ILE A 225 -3.11 5.57 16.37
N ILE A 226 -3.89 4.52 16.06
CA ILE A 226 -4.89 4.56 14.99
C ILE A 226 -5.94 5.63 15.27
N LYS A 227 -6.40 5.74 16.51
CA LYS A 227 -7.37 6.77 16.94
C LYS A 227 -6.85 8.18 16.69
N ARG A 228 -5.56 8.44 16.92
CA ARG A 228 -4.93 9.74 16.61
C ARG A 228 -4.81 9.99 15.10
N GLU A 229 -4.34 9.00 14.36
CA GLU A 229 -3.87 9.19 12.97
C GLU A 229 -4.97 9.01 11.91
N ALA A 230 -5.95 8.13 12.17
CA ALA A 230 -7.02 7.85 11.21
C ALA A 230 -7.95 9.06 11.00
N GLY A 231 -8.19 9.87 12.03
CA GLY A 231 -9.25 10.89 12.01
C GLY A 231 -10.65 10.27 11.83
N SER A 232 -11.67 11.11 11.62
CA SER A 232 -13.07 10.64 11.48
C SER A 232 -13.44 10.20 10.06
N ASP A 233 -12.77 10.75 9.04
CA ASP A 233 -13.30 10.71 7.66
C ASP A 233 -12.45 9.88 6.69
N LYS A 234 -11.27 9.40 7.12
CA LYS A 234 -10.35 8.67 6.24
C LYS A 234 -10.55 7.17 6.36
N LYS A 235 -10.68 6.49 5.21
CA LYS A 235 -10.50 5.04 5.18
C LYS A 235 -9.01 4.71 5.29
N TRP A 236 -8.73 3.63 5.98
CA TRP A 236 -7.38 3.15 6.21
C TRP A 236 -7.36 1.63 6.17
N CYS A 237 -6.21 1.08 5.83
CA CYS A 237 -5.96 -0.33 6.00
C CYS A 237 -4.77 -0.55 6.93
N ALA A 238 -4.62 -1.76 7.45
CA ALA A 238 -3.48 -2.11 8.29
C ALA A 238 -2.90 -3.47 7.90
N LEU A 239 -1.61 -3.67 8.19
CA LEU A 239 -0.91 -4.96 8.10
C LEU A 239 -0.30 -5.29 9.46
N MET A 240 -0.71 -6.40 10.05
CA MET A 240 -0.21 -6.87 11.34
C MET A 240 -0.27 -8.40 11.43
N GLY A 241 0.44 -8.98 12.39
CA GLY A 241 0.43 -10.40 12.69
C GLY A 241 -0.99 -10.92 12.96
N ASN A 242 -1.29 -12.12 12.46
CA ASN A 242 -2.65 -12.67 12.47
C ASN A 242 -3.35 -12.67 13.85
N THR A 243 -2.58 -12.78 14.94
CA THR A 243 -3.09 -12.81 16.32
C THR A 243 -3.49 -11.44 16.87
N HIS A 244 -3.11 -10.35 16.20
CA HIS A 244 -3.50 -8.98 16.56
C HIS A 244 -4.78 -8.52 15.83
N VAL A 245 -5.13 -9.17 14.72
CA VAL A 245 -6.20 -8.71 13.81
C VAL A 245 -7.59 -8.82 14.44
N HIS A 246 -7.94 -10.01 14.92
CA HIS A 246 -9.23 -10.35 15.50
C HIS A 246 -9.00 -10.89 16.93
N SER A 247 -10.06 -11.00 17.73
CA SER A 247 -10.04 -11.59 19.06
C SER A 247 -9.28 -12.92 19.10
N PHE A 248 -8.28 -12.99 19.97
CA PHE A 248 -7.36 -14.11 20.13
C PHE A 248 -7.06 -14.33 21.61
N ASN A 249 -7.16 -15.56 22.11
CA ASN A 249 -6.90 -15.93 23.51
C ASN A 249 -7.58 -14.99 24.54
N ASN A 250 -8.86 -14.66 24.33
CA ASN A 250 -9.67 -13.74 25.15
C ASN A 250 -9.17 -12.28 25.18
N VAL A 251 -8.24 -11.91 24.29
CA VAL A 251 -7.83 -10.52 24.08
C VAL A 251 -8.57 -10.00 22.84
N PRO A 252 -9.31 -8.88 22.92
CA PRO A 252 -9.90 -8.24 21.75
C PRO A 252 -8.82 -7.85 20.73
N GLY A 253 -9.04 -8.15 19.46
CA GLY A 253 -8.17 -7.75 18.37
C GLY A 253 -8.28 -6.26 18.06
N VAL A 254 -7.36 -5.75 17.26
CA VAL A 254 -7.36 -4.35 16.82
C VAL A 254 -8.60 -4.05 15.97
N ALA A 255 -9.15 -5.04 15.23
CA ALA A 255 -10.39 -4.87 14.49
C ALA A 255 -11.55 -4.52 15.43
N GLU A 256 -11.71 -5.26 16.52
CA GLU A 256 -12.75 -5.00 17.53
C GLU A 256 -12.56 -3.66 18.24
N LEU A 257 -11.31 -3.30 18.58
CA LEU A 257 -11.01 -2.05 19.28
C LEU A 257 -11.22 -0.82 18.39
N THR A 258 -11.10 -0.96 17.08
CA THR A 258 -11.18 0.18 16.14
C THR A 258 -12.49 0.22 15.36
N GLY A 259 -13.22 -0.89 15.30
CA GLY A 259 -14.40 -1.07 14.45
C GLY A 259 -14.07 -1.36 12.98
N ALA A 260 -12.80 -1.68 12.68
CA ALA A 260 -12.37 -2.10 11.35
C ALA A 260 -12.76 -3.55 11.06
N ARG A 261 -12.74 -3.94 9.79
CA ARG A 261 -12.91 -5.35 9.37
C ARG A 261 -11.61 -6.13 9.51
N SER A 262 -11.74 -7.41 9.77
CA SER A 262 -10.63 -8.35 9.92
C SER A 262 -10.52 -9.25 8.68
N ILE A 263 -9.34 -9.27 8.06
CA ILE A 263 -9.04 -10.14 6.92
C ILE A 263 -7.84 -10.98 7.28
N GLN A 264 -7.91 -12.29 7.09
CA GLN A 264 -6.78 -13.20 7.26
C GLN A 264 -6.38 -13.76 5.90
N ILE A 265 -5.12 -13.57 5.48
CA ILE A 265 -4.63 -14.04 4.17
C ILE A 265 -3.48 -15.02 4.38
N PHE A 266 -3.70 -16.28 4.03
CA PHE A 266 -2.72 -17.35 4.15
C PHE A 266 -2.26 -17.83 2.78
N ASP A 267 -0.98 -18.18 2.66
CA ASP A 267 -0.52 -18.91 1.49
C ASP A 267 -1.10 -20.32 1.51
N THR A 268 -1.52 -20.80 0.35
CA THR A 268 -1.88 -22.22 0.19
C THR A 268 -0.63 -23.09 0.36
N GLY A 269 -0.76 -24.22 1.05
CA GLY A 269 0.35 -25.17 1.23
C GLY A 269 0.85 -25.79 -0.08
N LYS A 270 1.97 -26.53 -0.04
CA LYS A 270 2.55 -27.15 -1.24
C LYS A 270 1.61 -28.14 -1.95
N LEU A 271 0.72 -28.79 -1.19
CA LEU A 271 -0.15 -29.88 -1.65
C LEU A 271 -1.50 -29.39 -2.21
N CYS A 272 -2.10 -28.37 -1.61
CA CYS A 272 -3.33 -27.75 -2.10
C CYS A 272 -2.95 -26.40 -2.68
N LYS A 273 -3.15 -26.17 -3.99
CA LYS A 273 -2.82 -24.91 -4.66
C LYS A 273 -4.07 -24.09 -4.99
N THR A 274 -5.22 -24.52 -4.52
CA THR A 274 -6.49 -23.87 -4.83
C THR A 274 -6.69 -22.71 -3.88
N SER A 275 -6.81 -21.51 -4.44
CA SER A 275 -7.20 -20.34 -3.66
C SER A 275 -8.68 -20.43 -3.27
N GLY A 276 -9.03 -20.01 -2.06
CA GLY A 276 -10.40 -19.99 -1.54
C GLY A 276 -10.65 -18.78 -0.65
N MET A 277 -11.92 -18.40 -0.52
CA MET A 277 -12.36 -17.28 0.32
C MET A 277 -13.58 -17.71 1.12
N ASN A 278 -13.58 -17.45 2.42
CA ASN A 278 -14.68 -17.77 3.33
C ASN A 278 -15.02 -16.55 4.18
N LEU A 279 -16.30 -16.20 4.24
CA LEU A 279 -16.80 -15.07 5.05
C LEU A 279 -17.08 -15.52 6.48
N ASN A 280 -16.79 -14.67 7.46
CA ASN A 280 -17.06 -14.85 8.88
C ASN A 280 -16.59 -16.23 9.39
N SER A 281 -15.35 -16.56 9.07
CA SER A 281 -14.79 -17.91 9.26
C SER A 281 -13.52 -17.87 10.09
N SER A 282 -12.90 -19.03 10.24
CA SER A 282 -11.59 -19.19 10.86
C SER A 282 -10.66 -20.04 10.00
N TYR A 283 -9.38 -19.98 10.32
CA TYR A 283 -8.33 -20.82 9.75
C TYR A 283 -7.48 -21.41 10.86
N LEU A 284 -7.19 -22.72 10.78
CA LEU A 284 -6.35 -23.41 11.74
C LEU A 284 -4.89 -23.38 11.29
N VAL A 285 -4.02 -22.85 12.16
CA VAL A 285 -2.56 -22.89 12.01
C VAL A 285 -2.00 -23.71 13.17
N GLY A 286 -1.71 -24.99 12.91
CA GLY A 286 -1.48 -25.94 14.00
C GLY A 286 -2.76 -26.07 14.85
N ASP A 287 -2.62 -25.88 16.16
CA ASP A 287 -3.75 -25.91 17.11
C ASP A 287 -4.37 -24.52 17.36
N VAL A 288 -3.91 -23.51 16.63
CA VAL A 288 -4.37 -22.13 16.79
C VAL A 288 -5.44 -21.79 15.77
N GLU A 289 -6.63 -21.42 16.25
CA GLU A 289 -7.73 -20.90 15.44
C GLU A 289 -7.61 -19.37 15.26
N LEU A 290 -7.49 -18.92 14.01
CA LEU A 290 -7.43 -17.51 13.64
C LEU A 290 -8.73 -17.11 12.93
N LYS A 291 -9.49 -16.19 13.55
CA LYS A 291 -10.78 -15.73 13.04
C LYS A 291 -10.62 -14.49 12.14
N GLY A 292 -11.60 -14.28 11.27
CA GLY A 292 -11.74 -13.05 10.49
C GLY A 292 -13.11 -12.90 9.83
N ASP A 293 -13.51 -11.66 9.54
CA ASP A 293 -14.66 -11.34 8.70
C ASP A 293 -14.49 -11.91 7.29
N LEU A 294 -13.25 -11.96 6.79
CA LEU A 294 -12.87 -12.63 5.56
C LEU A 294 -11.58 -13.46 5.77
N VAL A 295 -11.64 -14.75 5.48
CA VAL A 295 -10.50 -15.67 5.53
C VAL A 295 -10.17 -16.16 4.13
N ILE A 296 -8.93 -15.97 3.71
CA ILE A 296 -8.45 -16.26 2.36
C ILE A 296 -7.30 -17.25 2.44
N THR A 297 -7.40 -18.32 1.67
CA THR A 297 -6.24 -19.12 1.25
C THR A 297 -5.89 -18.72 -0.17
N GLN A 298 -4.66 -18.29 -0.40
CA GLN A 298 -4.23 -17.74 -1.67
C GLN A 298 -3.01 -18.49 -2.19
N ASN A 299 -3.07 -18.93 -3.44
CA ASN A 299 -1.89 -19.43 -4.12
C ASN A 299 -0.92 -18.24 -4.30
N PRO A 300 0.29 -18.29 -3.72
CA PRO A 300 1.21 -17.15 -3.73
C PRO A 300 1.65 -16.77 -5.16
N LYS A 301 1.48 -17.66 -6.13
CA LYS A 301 1.78 -17.39 -7.55
C LYS A 301 0.66 -16.66 -8.29
N GLU A 302 -0.58 -16.75 -7.84
CA GLU A 302 -1.72 -16.13 -8.49
C GLU A 302 -1.83 -14.65 -8.15
N SER A 303 -2.37 -13.87 -9.09
CA SER A 303 -2.67 -12.46 -8.86
C SER A 303 -3.69 -12.31 -7.71
N THR A 304 -3.51 -11.27 -6.91
CA THR A 304 -4.39 -10.92 -5.79
C THR A 304 -5.44 -9.89 -6.17
N HIS A 305 -5.38 -9.33 -7.38
CA HIS A 305 -6.43 -8.44 -7.90
C HIS A 305 -7.82 -9.09 -7.84
N LYS A 306 -7.90 -10.41 -8.06
CA LYS A 306 -9.15 -11.18 -7.99
C LYS A 306 -9.84 -11.17 -6.61
N ILE A 307 -9.15 -10.73 -5.55
CA ILE A 307 -9.71 -10.72 -4.19
C ILE A 307 -10.72 -9.58 -4.04
N LEU A 308 -10.31 -8.35 -4.38
CA LEU A 308 -11.16 -7.16 -4.25
C LEU A 308 -11.39 -6.40 -5.55
N PHE A 309 -10.46 -6.48 -6.50
CA PHE A 309 -10.35 -5.53 -7.61
C PHE A 309 -10.29 -6.23 -8.98
N GLN A 310 -11.03 -7.34 -9.14
CA GLN A 310 -10.96 -8.13 -10.37
C GLN A 310 -11.37 -7.30 -11.58
N LYS A 311 -12.53 -6.64 -11.48
CA LYS A 311 -13.13 -5.87 -12.59
C LYS A 311 -12.27 -4.66 -12.94
N GLU A 312 -11.80 -3.95 -11.93
CA GLU A 312 -10.92 -2.78 -12.07
C GLU A 312 -9.59 -3.18 -12.72
N HIS A 313 -9.03 -4.33 -12.35
CA HIS A 313 -7.84 -4.85 -12.99
C HIS A 313 -8.09 -5.25 -14.45
N GLU A 314 -9.19 -5.93 -14.76
CA GLU A 314 -9.57 -6.27 -16.13
C GLU A 314 -9.76 -5.01 -16.99
N GLU A 315 -10.41 -3.97 -16.47
CA GLU A 315 -10.52 -2.67 -17.15
C GLU A 315 -9.15 -2.01 -17.34
N SER A 316 -8.27 -2.04 -16.35
CA SER A 316 -6.91 -1.50 -16.47
C SER A 316 -6.12 -2.17 -17.61
N ILE A 317 -6.28 -3.48 -17.81
CA ILE A 317 -5.65 -4.22 -18.91
C ILE A 317 -6.22 -3.76 -20.26
N LYS A 318 -7.55 -3.57 -20.35
CA LYS A 318 -8.21 -3.06 -21.56
C LYS A 318 -7.70 -1.66 -21.91
N ILE A 319 -7.62 -0.77 -20.93
CA ILE A 319 -7.07 0.59 -21.08
C ILE A 319 -5.62 0.53 -21.56
N GLN A 320 -4.76 -0.23 -20.88
CA GLN A 320 -3.34 -0.35 -21.27
C GLN A 320 -3.18 -0.90 -22.69
N THR A 321 -3.98 -1.90 -23.07
CA THR A 321 -4.00 -2.46 -24.42
C THR A 321 -4.42 -1.41 -25.45
N TYR A 322 -5.48 -0.65 -25.16
CA TYR A 322 -5.96 0.43 -26.03
C TYR A 322 -4.93 1.55 -26.20
N LEU A 323 -4.36 2.06 -25.11
CA LEU A 323 -3.36 3.12 -25.12
C LEU A 323 -2.07 2.66 -25.83
N SER A 324 -1.64 1.42 -25.62
CA SER A 324 -0.51 0.82 -26.34
C SER A 324 -0.81 0.69 -27.84
N GLY A 325 -2.03 0.29 -28.19
CA GLY A 325 -2.52 0.25 -29.57
C GLY A 325 -2.48 1.62 -30.25
N LEU A 326 -2.89 2.67 -29.53
CA LEU A 326 -2.79 4.06 -30.00
C LEU A 326 -1.33 4.47 -30.26
N LYS A 327 -0.42 4.24 -29.30
CA LYS A 327 1.01 4.53 -29.45
C LYS A 327 1.63 3.79 -30.64
N ASN A 328 1.24 2.54 -30.87
CA ASN A 328 1.75 1.73 -31.97
C ASN A 328 1.11 2.03 -33.34
N SER A 329 0.07 2.87 -33.40
CA SER A 329 -0.64 3.19 -34.64
C SER A 329 0.15 4.11 -35.59
N PHE A 330 1.18 4.80 -35.10
CA PHE A 330 2.03 5.67 -35.92
C PHE A 330 2.93 4.85 -36.85
N LYS A 331 2.80 5.02 -38.18
CA LYS A 331 3.58 4.26 -39.17
C LYS A 331 5.08 4.60 -39.20
N LYS A 332 5.44 5.88 -39.06
CA LYS A 332 6.84 6.31 -39.18
C LYS A 332 7.53 6.20 -37.83
N GLN A 333 8.73 5.59 -37.81
CA GLN A 333 9.51 5.35 -36.60
C GLN A 333 9.72 6.65 -35.80
N HIS A 334 10.09 7.75 -36.44
CA HIS A 334 10.27 9.04 -35.75
C HIS A 334 9.04 9.56 -34.98
N TRP A 335 7.81 9.21 -35.37
CA TRP A 335 6.61 9.58 -34.60
C TRP A 335 6.41 8.67 -33.40
N LYS A 336 6.83 7.40 -33.49
CA LYS A 336 6.89 6.50 -32.34
C LYS A 336 7.97 6.96 -31.37
N ASP A 337 9.15 7.31 -31.88
CA ASP A 337 10.28 7.80 -31.09
C ASP A 337 9.92 9.11 -30.37
N PHE A 338 9.30 10.07 -31.06
CA PHE A 338 8.78 11.29 -30.42
C PHE A 338 7.74 11.03 -29.31
N PHE A 339 6.91 10.00 -29.49
CA PHE A 339 5.97 9.56 -28.46
C PHE A 339 6.67 8.89 -27.27
N ASN A 340 7.81 8.24 -27.49
CA ASN A 340 8.50 7.42 -26.49
C ASN A 340 9.65 8.14 -25.76
N GLU A 341 10.26 9.18 -26.35
CA GLU A 341 11.43 9.88 -25.81
C GLU A 341 11.12 11.27 -25.20
N ASN A 342 12.12 11.83 -24.50
CA ASN A 342 12.11 13.14 -23.82
C ASN A 342 12.17 14.29 -24.86
N PRO A 343 11.56 15.48 -24.63
CA PRO A 343 11.43 16.54 -25.63
C PRO A 343 12.73 17.15 -26.17
N GLU A 344 13.87 16.92 -25.51
CA GLU A 344 15.16 17.56 -25.80
C GLU A 344 15.83 17.05 -27.09
N ASP A 345 15.48 15.86 -27.61
CA ASP A 345 16.20 15.23 -28.72
C ASP A 345 15.77 15.67 -30.14
N LEU A 346 14.87 16.64 -30.25
CA LEU A 346 14.45 17.19 -31.55
C LEU A 346 15.06 18.56 -31.83
N LYS A 347 16.38 18.69 -31.78
CA LYS A 347 17.09 19.94 -32.09
C LYS A 347 16.80 20.54 -33.48
N HIS A 348 16.05 19.90 -34.39
CA HIS A 348 16.00 20.33 -35.80
C HIS A 348 14.65 20.20 -36.55
N LYS A 349 13.46 20.16 -35.91
CA LYS A 349 12.18 20.13 -36.66
C LYS A 349 11.10 21.03 -36.05
N ARG A 350 10.43 21.81 -36.92
CA ARG A 350 9.39 22.84 -36.64
C ARG A 350 8.42 22.46 -35.51
N MET A 351 8.77 22.79 -34.26
CA MET A 351 7.95 22.57 -33.06
C MET A 351 6.59 23.27 -33.13
N ASP A 352 6.51 24.39 -33.86
CA ASP A 352 5.29 25.20 -33.97
C ASP A 352 4.29 24.69 -35.00
N SER A 353 4.59 23.59 -35.72
CA SER A 353 3.64 23.09 -36.71
C SER A 353 2.40 22.46 -36.03
N PRO A 354 1.18 22.66 -36.56
CA PRO A 354 -0.07 22.16 -35.97
C PRO A 354 -0.05 20.66 -35.65
N LYS A 355 0.68 19.87 -36.46
CA LYS A 355 0.85 18.43 -36.28
C LYS A 355 1.64 18.06 -35.02
N TYR A 356 2.77 18.72 -34.77
CA TYR A 356 3.58 18.44 -33.57
C TYR A 356 2.80 18.82 -32.31
N LYS A 357 2.09 19.96 -32.35
CA LYS A 357 1.24 20.41 -31.24
C LYS A 357 0.12 19.40 -30.92
N ALA A 358 -0.60 18.93 -31.94
CA ALA A 358 -1.66 17.93 -31.74
C ALA A 358 -1.14 16.59 -31.20
N ILE A 359 0.04 16.16 -31.65
CA ILE A 359 0.66 14.90 -31.19
C ILE A 359 1.16 15.03 -29.75
N ARG A 360 1.76 16.17 -29.40
CA ARG A 360 2.17 16.46 -28.03
C ARG A 360 0.98 16.51 -27.08
N ASP A 361 -0.09 17.20 -27.47
CA ASP A 361 -1.33 17.23 -26.70
C ASP A 361 -1.89 15.81 -26.49
N LEU A 362 -1.98 15.00 -27.54
CA LEU A 362 -2.40 13.60 -27.40
C LEU A 362 -1.48 12.80 -26.47
N LYS A 363 -0.16 13.01 -26.49
CA LYS A 363 0.80 12.37 -25.58
C LYS A 363 0.50 12.73 -24.13
N GLU A 364 0.35 14.02 -23.83
CA GLU A 364 0.02 14.50 -22.48
C GLU A 364 -1.34 13.95 -22.01
N LYS A 365 -2.34 13.93 -22.89
CA LYS A 365 -3.67 13.37 -22.60
C LYS A 365 -3.64 11.86 -22.37
N ILE A 366 -2.83 11.09 -23.11
CA ILE A 366 -2.66 9.65 -22.89
C ILE A 366 -2.10 9.36 -21.51
N GLU A 367 -1.16 10.18 -21.02
CA GLU A 367 -0.60 9.98 -19.68
C GLU A 367 -1.66 10.17 -18.59
N VAL A 368 -2.56 11.16 -18.74
CA VAL A 368 -3.74 11.32 -17.85
C VAL A 368 -4.72 10.15 -17.98
N ALA A 369 -4.94 9.66 -19.20
CA ALA A 369 -5.91 8.60 -19.46
C ALA A 369 -5.52 7.23 -18.86
N LYS A 370 -4.25 7.02 -18.48
CA LYS A 370 -3.79 5.77 -17.84
C LYS A 370 -4.46 5.49 -16.51
N ASP A 371 -4.86 6.53 -15.79
CA ASP A 371 -5.39 6.43 -14.44
C ASP A 371 -6.92 6.53 -14.38
N MET A 372 -7.60 6.53 -15.54
CA MET A 372 -9.06 6.51 -15.64
C MET A 372 -9.64 5.13 -15.32
N LYS A 373 -10.94 5.06 -14.98
CA LYS A 373 -11.54 3.85 -14.40
C LYS A 373 -11.97 2.84 -15.45
N THR A 374 -12.46 3.30 -16.60
CA THR A 374 -13.01 2.43 -17.64
C THR A 374 -12.45 2.74 -19.01
N LEU A 375 -12.44 1.74 -19.89
CA LEU A 375 -12.05 1.96 -21.29
C LEU A 375 -12.95 2.99 -21.98
N ASP A 376 -14.26 3.00 -21.67
CA ASP A 376 -15.21 3.92 -22.30
C ASP A 376 -14.91 5.38 -21.94
N GLU A 377 -14.60 5.66 -20.67
CA GLU A 377 -14.13 7.00 -20.23
C GLU A 377 -12.87 7.42 -20.98
N VAL A 378 -11.90 6.51 -21.12
CA VAL A 378 -10.65 6.78 -21.85
C VAL A 378 -10.92 7.10 -23.32
N GLN A 379 -11.78 6.32 -23.97
CA GLN A 379 -12.12 6.52 -25.37
C GLN A 379 -12.81 7.86 -25.61
N GLU A 380 -13.74 8.23 -24.74
CA GLU A 380 -14.43 9.52 -24.84
C GLU A 380 -13.48 10.69 -24.55
N TYR A 381 -12.65 10.58 -23.51
CA TYR A 381 -11.65 11.61 -23.16
C TYR A 381 -10.63 11.86 -24.27
N LEU A 382 -10.18 10.79 -24.94
CA LEU A 382 -9.18 10.91 -26.00
C LEU A 382 -9.78 11.23 -27.38
N ARG A 383 -11.11 11.24 -27.51
CA ARG A 383 -11.82 11.42 -28.80
C ARG A 383 -11.40 12.67 -29.55
N GLU A 384 -11.40 13.83 -28.89
CA GLU A 384 -11.03 15.11 -29.51
C GLU A 384 -9.53 15.22 -29.79
N PRO A 385 -8.60 14.91 -28.85
CA PRO A 385 -7.16 14.87 -29.13
C PRO A 385 -6.80 13.98 -30.34
N ILE A 386 -7.43 12.82 -30.43
CA ILE A 386 -7.34 11.90 -31.56
C ILE A 386 -7.78 12.57 -32.87
N ALA A 387 -8.96 13.22 -32.88
CA ALA A 387 -9.50 13.87 -34.06
C ALA A 387 -8.58 15.01 -34.55
N ASN A 388 -7.98 15.77 -33.62
CA ASN A 388 -7.04 16.83 -33.92
C ASN A 388 -5.78 16.31 -34.62
N VAL A 389 -5.22 15.19 -34.15
CA VAL A 389 -4.07 14.54 -34.82
C VAL A 389 -4.43 14.10 -36.25
N ILE A 390 -5.62 13.53 -36.45
CA ILE A 390 -6.11 13.12 -37.77
C ILE A 390 -6.26 14.34 -38.70
N LYS A 391 -6.89 15.41 -38.21
CA LYS A 391 -7.14 16.64 -38.99
C LYS A 391 -5.82 17.29 -39.43
N ALA A 392 -4.90 17.52 -38.48
CA ALA A 392 -3.60 18.13 -38.77
C ALA A 392 -2.75 17.27 -39.74
N SER A 393 -2.95 15.95 -39.74
CA SER A 393 -2.27 15.05 -40.67
C SER A 393 -2.90 15.03 -42.08
N LYS A 394 -4.22 15.20 -42.19
CA LYS A 394 -4.93 15.31 -43.47
C LYS A 394 -4.65 16.62 -44.19
N GLU A 395 -4.64 17.73 -43.46
CA GLU A 395 -4.33 19.07 -43.99
C GLU A 395 -2.92 19.14 -44.60
N GLN A 396 -2.02 18.24 -44.20
CA GLN A 396 -0.66 18.12 -44.74
C GLN A 396 -0.48 17.02 -45.80
N GLN A 397 -1.54 16.32 -46.23
CA GLN A 397 -1.56 15.28 -47.29
C GLN A 397 -0.47 14.17 -47.18
N VAL A 398 -0.20 13.63 -46.00
CA VAL A 398 0.79 12.54 -45.84
C VAL A 398 0.26 11.37 -44.99
N HIS A 399 -0.03 10.25 -45.68
CA HIS A 399 -0.16 8.84 -45.23
C HIS A 399 -1.50 8.27 -44.69
N ASP A 400 -1.72 7.00 -45.05
CA ASP A 400 -2.85 6.11 -44.73
C ASP A 400 -2.97 5.73 -43.25
N PHE A 401 -4.01 6.27 -42.59
CA PHE A 401 -4.42 5.98 -41.21
C PHE A 401 -5.39 4.80 -41.11
N ILE A 402 -4.94 3.59 -41.47
CA ILE A 402 -5.78 2.37 -41.44
C ILE A 402 -6.16 1.98 -39.98
N LEU A 403 -5.30 2.24 -38.99
CA LEU A 403 -5.54 1.82 -37.60
C LEU A 403 -6.33 2.82 -36.76
N PHE A 404 -6.25 4.14 -37.03
CA PHE A 404 -7.17 5.12 -36.43
C PHE A 404 -8.61 4.88 -36.89
N LYS A 405 -8.79 4.52 -38.18
CA LYS A 405 -10.08 4.03 -38.71
C LYS A 405 -10.53 2.71 -38.04
N LYS A 406 -9.61 1.86 -37.59
CA LYS A 406 -9.93 0.59 -36.91
C LYS A 406 -10.28 0.78 -35.43
N ALA A 407 -9.59 1.70 -34.74
CA ALA A 407 -9.93 2.14 -33.38
C ALA A 407 -11.28 2.89 -33.33
N PHE A 408 -11.63 3.60 -34.41
CA PHE A 408 -12.96 4.21 -34.60
C PHE A 408 -14.07 3.20 -34.97
N ARG A 409 -13.73 2.03 -35.52
CA ARG A 409 -14.72 0.99 -35.89
C ARG A 409 -15.22 0.18 -34.70
N SER A 410 -14.53 0.23 -33.56
CA SER A 410 -14.91 -0.47 -32.33
C SER A 410 -15.74 0.38 -31.36
N SER A 411 -15.98 1.66 -31.65
CA SER A 411 -16.90 2.52 -30.90
C SER A 411 -18.16 2.81 -31.74
N GLN A 412 -19.33 2.96 -31.10
CA GLN A 412 -20.64 3.24 -31.72
C GLN A 412 -20.72 4.56 -32.52
N VAL A 413 -19.58 5.19 -32.83
CA VAL A 413 -19.48 6.46 -33.57
C VAL A 413 -19.34 6.23 -35.09
N ALA A 414 -19.31 4.97 -35.54
CA ALA A 414 -19.17 4.60 -36.95
C ALA A 414 -20.31 5.14 -37.85
N ASP A 415 -21.53 5.27 -37.32
CA ASP A 415 -22.71 5.66 -38.11
C ASP A 415 -22.65 7.13 -38.58
N ASN A 416 -22.08 8.01 -37.77
CA ASN A 416 -21.91 9.43 -38.13
C ASN A 416 -20.81 9.67 -39.18
N LEU A 417 -19.90 8.70 -39.37
CA LEU A 417 -18.81 8.83 -40.36
C LEU A 417 -19.26 8.42 -41.77
N GLU A 418 -20.15 7.43 -41.90
CA GLU A 418 -20.73 7.06 -43.19
C GLU A 418 -21.63 8.17 -43.74
N GLU A 419 -22.41 8.83 -42.88
CA GLU A 419 -23.24 9.96 -43.27
C GLU A 419 -22.40 11.18 -43.70
N PHE A 420 -21.25 11.40 -43.06
CA PHE A 420 -20.30 12.45 -43.41
C PHE A 420 -19.57 12.16 -44.73
N LEU A 421 -19.15 10.90 -44.96
CA LEU A 421 -18.51 10.47 -46.21
C LEU A 421 -19.45 10.51 -47.42
N LYS A 422 -20.78 10.37 -47.21
CA LYS A 422 -21.79 10.62 -48.25
C LYS A 422 -21.93 12.10 -48.63
N LYS A 423 -21.63 13.02 -47.70
CA LYS A 423 -21.77 14.48 -47.89
C LYS A 423 -20.49 15.18 -48.35
N THR A 424 -19.35 14.49 -48.40
CA THR A 424 -18.09 15.09 -48.88
C THR A 424 -17.92 14.83 -50.38
N PRO A 425 -17.74 15.86 -51.24
CA PRO A 425 -17.44 15.64 -52.65
C PRO A 425 -16.10 14.91 -52.77
N LYS A 426 -16.06 13.83 -53.54
CA LYS A 426 -14.80 13.14 -53.86
C LYS A 426 -14.02 13.96 -54.89
N PRO A 427 -12.68 14.03 -54.78
CA PRO A 427 -11.84 14.66 -55.80
C PRO A 427 -11.90 13.91 -57.13
#